data_AF-A0A364P3K8-F1
#
_entry.id   AF-A0A364P3K8-F1
#
_cell.length_a   1.000
_cell.length_b   1.000
_cell.length_c   1.000
_cell.angle_alpha   90.00
_cell.angle_beta   90.00
_cell.angle_gamma   90.00
#
_symmetry.space_group_name_H-M   'P 1'
#
loop_
_entity.id
_entity.type
_entity.pdbx_description
1 polymer ?
#
loop_
_entity_poly.entity_id
_entity_poly.type
_entity_poly.pdbx_seq_one_letter_code
_entity_poly.pdbx_strand_id
1 'polypeptide(L)' 'MDNLLMLIPVALGLGFLGLLGFLWAMKSGQFDDLDGAAHRILFDDDDQPKRKV' A
#
# COMPACT_ATOMS: atom_id res chain seq x y z
N MET A 1 27.73 17.88 17.50
CA MET A 1 26.75 16.93 18.10
C MET A 1 25.32 17.46 17.99
N ASP A 2 25.10 18.52 17.20
CA ASP A 2 23.91 19.35 17.26
C ASP A 2 22.81 18.85 16.31
N ASN A 3 23.22 18.25 15.20
CA ASN A 3 22.28 17.75 14.19
C ASN A 3 21.52 16.52 14.68
N LEU A 4 22.12 15.70 15.55
CA LEU A 4 21.47 14.49 16.06
C LEU A 4 20.25 14.84 16.91
N LEU A 5 20.34 15.92 17.71
CA LEU A 5 19.22 16.41 18.51
C LEU A 5 18.05 16.90 17.66
N MET A 6 18.30 17.35 16.43
CA MET A 6 17.25 17.73 15.47
C MET A 6 16.74 16.52 14.67
N LEU A 7 17.63 15.61 14.29
CA LEU A 7 17.28 14.44 13.48
C LEU A 7 16.47 13.40 14.26
N ILE A 8 16.68 13.26 15.57
CA ILE A 8 15.88 12.36 16.42
C ILE A 8 14.38 12.70 16.39
N PRO A 9 13.94 13.92 16.72
CA PRO A 9 12.51 14.25 16.69
C PRO A 9 11.95 14.23 15.26
N VAL A 10 12.74 14.58 14.25
CA VAL A 10 12.33 14.48 12.83
C VAL A 10 12.08 13.01 12.45
N ALA A 11 13.01 12.11 12.76
CA ALA A 11 12.86 10.70 12.47
C ALA A 11 11.67 10.06 13.22
N LEU A 12 11.50 10.40 14.50
CA LEU A 12 10.34 9.97 15.28
C LEU A 12 9.03 10.50 14.71
N GLY A 13 9.00 11.77 14.29
CA GLY A 13 7.84 12.39 13.65
C GLY A 13 7.47 11.69 12.33
N LEU A 14 8.46 11.44 11.47
CA LEU A 14 8.25 10.72 10.21
C LEU A 14 7.78 9.28 10.45
N GLY A 15 8.37 8.58 11.42
CA GLY A 15 7.94 7.24 11.82
C GLY A 15 6.51 7.22 12.35
N PHE A 16 6.14 8.19 13.18
CA PHE A 16 4.79 8.33 13.71
C PHE A 16 3.76 8.66 12.62
N LEU A 17 4.09 9.57 11.70
CA LEU A 17 3.24 9.89 10.54
C LEU A 17 3.04 8.66 9.65
N GLY A 18 4.11 7.90 9.39
CA GLY A 18 4.02 6.65 8.64
C GLY A 18 3.15 5.60 9.34
N LEU A 19 3.29 5.45 10.66
CA LEU A 19 2.46 4.54 11.45
C LEU A 19 0.97 4.94 11.41
N LEU A 20 0.66 6.23 11.60
CA LEU A 20 -0.71 6.72 11.51
C LEU A 20 -1.31 6.51 10.11
N GLY A 21 -0.52 6.80 9.06
CA GLY A 21 -0.93 6.54 7.69
C GLY A 21 -1.21 5.05 7.43
N PHE A 22 -0.36 4.18 7.94
CA PHE A 22 -0.54 2.72 7.84
C PHE A 22 -1.80 2.24 8.57
N LEU A 23 -2.00 2.67 9.82
CA LEU A 23 -3.21 2.33 10.59
C LEU A 23 -4.49 2.86 9.92
N TRP A 24 -4.42 4.06 9.32
CA TRP A 24 -5.54 4.63 8.56
C TRP A 24 -5.85 3.79 7.31
N ALA A 25 -4.82 3.39 6.54
CA ALA A 25 -4.96 2.57 5.35
C ALA A 25 -5.55 1.18 5.64
N MET A 26 -5.18 0.57 6.77
CA MET A 26 -5.81 -0.67 7.24
C MET A 26 -7.29 -0.44 7.61
N LYS A 27 -7.58 0.63 8.36
CA LYS A 27 -8.97 0.96 8.72
C LYS A 27 -9.84 1.29 7.51
N SER A 28 -9.26 1.86 6.44
CA SER A 28 -9.99 2.20 5.22
C SER A 28 -10.20 1.02 4.27
N GLY A 29 -9.76 -0.20 4.63
CA GLY A 29 -9.92 -1.39 3.79
C GLY A 29 -9.08 -1.36 2.50
N GLN A 30 -8.03 -0.53 2.44
CA GLN A 30 -7.22 -0.38 1.22
C GLN A 30 -6.48 -1.67 0.83
N PHE A 31 -6.21 -2.53 1.81
CA PHE A 31 -5.53 -3.80 1.63
C PHE A 31 -6.49 -4.95 1.23
N ASP A 32 -7.81 -4.76 1.33
CA ASP A 32 -8.79 -5.81 1.03
C ASP A 32 -8.92 -6.09 -0.48
N ASP A 33 -8.61 -5.09 -1.33
CA ASP A 33 -8.64 -5.23 -2.80
C ASP A 33 -7.30 -5.73 -3.39
N LEU A 34 -6.26 -5.92 -2.56
CA LEU A 34 -4.99 -6.51 -3.03
C LEU A 34 -5.18 -7.98 -3.44
N ASP A 35 -6.04 -8.71 -2.75
CA ASP A 35 -6.40 -10.09 -3.10
C ASP A 35 -7.12 -10.14 -4.47
N GLY A 36 -8.00 -9.17 -4.73
CA GLY A 36 -8.69 -9.02 -6.02
C GLY A 36 -7.75 -8.63 -7.16
N ALA A 37 -6.78 -7.76 -6.90
CA ALA A 37 -5.76 -7.38 -7.87
C ALA A 37 -4.85 -8.57 -8.25
N ALA A 38 -4.47 -9.40 -7.29
CA ALA A 38 -3.71 -10.63 -7.52
C ALA A 38 -4.50 -11.67 -8.33
N HIS A 39 -5.82 -11.77 -8.10
CA HIS A 39 -6.68 -12.64 -8.89
C HIS A 39 -6.74 -12.17 -10.35
N ARG A 40 -6.93 -10.87 -10.59
CA ARG A 40 -6.97 -10.29 -11.95
C ARG A 40 -5.67 -10.51 -12.71
N ILE A 41 -4.50 -10.27 -12.09
CA ILE A 41 -3.22 -10.44 -12.80
C ILE A 41 -2.86 -11.90 -13.13
N LEU A 42 -3.40 -12.88 -12.39
CA LEU A 42 -3.19 -14.30 -12.69
C LEU A 42 -4.17 -14.85 -13.73
N PHE A 43 -5.40 -14.33 -13.80
CA PHE A 43 -6.49 -14.92 -14.58
C PHE A 43 -7.01 -14.04 -15.74
N ASP A 44 -6.56 -12.78 -15.89
CA ASP A 44 -7.00 -11.87 -16.97
C ASP A 44 -6.64 -12.36 -18.39
N ASP A 45 -5.70 -13.29 -18.53
CA ASP A 45 -5.34 -13.86 -19.84
C ASP A 45 -6.34 -14.92 -20.35
N ASP A 46 -7.16 -15.50 -19.46
CA ASP A 46 -8.06 -16.62 -19.80
C ASP A 46 -9.47 -16.17 -20.24
N ASP A 47 -9.88 -14.94 -19.92
CA ASP A 47 -11.23 -14.41 -20.17
C ASP A 47 -11.35 -13.54 -21.43
N GLN A 48 -10.34 -13.54 -22.31
CA GLN A 48 -10.47 -12.92 -23.65
C GLN A 48 -11.59 -13.62 -24.43
N PRO A 49 -12.73 -12.95 -24.75
CA PRO A 49 -13.80 -13.58 -25.50
C PRO A 49 -13.24 -13.97 -26.86
N LYS A 50 -13.16 -15.28 -27.15
CA LYS A 50 -12.80 -15.80 -28.47
C LYS A 50 -13.75 -15.17 -29.48
N ARG A 51 -13.23 -14.17 -30.21
CA ARG A 51 -13.90 -13.52 -31.33
C ARG A 51 -14.26 -14.62 -32.33
N LYS A 52 -15.53 -15.04 -32.31
CA LYS A 52 -16.08 -15.96 -33.30
C LYS A 52 -16.10 -15.21 -34.62
N VAL A 53 -15.12 -15.54 -35.47
CA VAL A 53 -15.09 -15.23 -36.90
C VAL A 53 -16.00 -16.19 -37.65
#